data_AF-A0A6V7K2Y2-F1
#
_entry.id   AF-A0A6V7K2Y2-F1
#
_cell.length_a   1.000
_cell.length_b   1.000
_cell.length_c   1.000
_cell.angle_alpha   90.00
_cell.angle_beta   90.00
_cell.angle_gamma   90.00
#
_symmetry.space_group_name_H-M   'P 1'
#
loop_
_entity.id
_entity.type
_entity.pdbx_description
1 polymer ?
#
loop_
_entity_poly.entity_id
_entity_poly.type
_entity_poly.pdbx_seq_one_letter_code
_entity_poly.pdbx_strand_id
1 'polypeptide(L)'
;MKYGIIGATGQIDGEIDGIILEATASVDYSKESCITKIDKIQVSEFGKVTVSMTGLWRMNNFLSSVVNIVTKFWKKNIIQMIEDKLKEIAEVQALQFDCEKYRPQVS
;
A
#
# COMPACT_ATOMS: atom_id res chain seq x y z
N MET A 1 0.35 8.99 43.55
CA MET A 1 -0.56 9.23 42.41
C MET A 1 -0.94 7.88 41.83
N LYS A 2 -2.21 7.46 41.94
CA LYS A 2 -2.71 6.22 41.34
C LYS A 2 -3.24 6.57 39.95
N TYR A 3 -2.47 6.30 38.90
CA TYR A 3 -2.99 6.28 37.53
C TYR A 3 -3.84 5.01 37.41
N GLY A 4 -5.15 5.15 37.61
CA GLY A 4 -6.09 4.10 37.23
C GLY A 4 -5.91 3.83 35.74
N ILE A 5 -5.74 2.57 35.36
CA ILE A 5 -5.70 2.15 33.97
C ILE A 5 -7.10 2.44 33.41
N ILE A 6 -7.25 3.57 32.72
CA ILE A 6 -8.48 3.89 31.98
C ILE A 6 -8.45 2.98 30.75
N GLY A 7 -8.90 1.74 30.93
CA GLY A 7 -9.14 0.83 29.84
C GLY A 7 -10.34 1.33 29.04
N ALA A 8 -10.09 2.08 27.97
CA ALA A 8 -11.12 2.35 26.98
C ALA A 8 -11.29 1.08 26.13
N THR A 9 -12.35 0.31 26.40
CA THR A 9 -12.78 -0.76 25.49
C THR A 9 -13.57 -0.10 24.38
N GLY A 10 -12.93 0.06 23.22
CA GLY A 10 -13.51 0.74 22.06
C GLY A 10 -13.04 0.09 20.77
N GLN A 11 -13.87 0.16 19.74
CA GLN A 11 -13.48 -0.24 18.39
C GLN A 11 -12.94 0.98 17.65
N ILE A 12 -11.87 0.77 16.88
CA ILE A 12 -11.31 1.74 15.95
C ILE A 12 -11.58 1.21 14.56
N ASP A 13 -12.52 1.82 13.89
CA ASP A 13 -12.85 1.55 12.50
C ASP A 13 -12.22 2.63 11.65
N GLY A 14 -11.85 2.31 10.42
CA GLY A 14 -11.55 3.36 9.49
C GLY A 14 -11.54 2.95 8.05
N GLU A 15 -11.75 3.97 7.24
CA GLU A 15 -12.05 3.90 5.83
C GLU A 15 -11.02 4.73 5.09
N ILE A 16 -10.57 4.21 3.95
CA ILE A 16 -9.59 4.87 3.09
C ILE A 16 -10.29 5.16 1.78
N ASP A 17 -10.35 6.43 1.38
CA ASP A 17 -10.99 6.91 0.15
C ASP A 17 -10.17 6.56 -1.10
N GLY A 18 -9.89 5.27 -1.28
CA GLY A 18 -9.14 4.75 -2.42
C GLY A 18 -7.62 4.82 -2.28
N ILE A 19 -6.96 4.00 -3.09
CA ILE A 19 -5.51 3.93 -3.23
C ILE A 19 -5.22 3.87 -4.72
N ILE A 20 -4.34 4.75 -5.21
CA ILE A 20 -3.88 4.74 -6.59
C ILE A 20 -2.49 4.14 -6.63
N LEU A 21 -2.32 3.18 -7.53
CA LEU A 21 -1.08 2.47 -7.76
C LEU A 21 -0.49 2.91 -9.10
N GLU A 22 0.82 3.10 -9.10
CA GLU A 22 1.60 3.33 -10.31
C GLU A 22 2.51 2.12 -10.51
N ALA A 23 2.35 1.47 -11.65
CA ALA A 23 3.16 0.32 -12.04
C ALA A 23 3.76 0.56 -13.43
N THR A 24 5.06 0.31 -13.55
CA THR A 24 5.80 0.41 -14.80
C THR A 24 6.57 -0.89 -15.02
N ALA A 25 6.42 -1.45 -16.22
CA ALA A 25 7.18 -2.59 -16.69
C ALA A 25 7.82 -2.24 -18.05
N SER A 26 9.01 -2.78 -18.28
CA SER A 26 9.74 -2.65 -19.54
C SER A 26 10.14 -4.00 -20.07
N VAL A 27 10.34 -4.05 -21.38
CA VAL A 27 10.86 -5.21 -22.10
C VAL A 27 12.05 -4.76 -22.92
N ASP A 28 13.20 -5.39 -22.71
CA ASP A 28 14.43 -5.14 -23.46
C ASP A 28 14.57 -6.19 -24.57
N TYR A 29 14.49 -5.74 -25.82
CA TYR A 29 14.67 -6.55 -27.03
C TYR A 29 16.07 -6.43 -27.65
N SER A 30 17.00 -5.70 -27.02
CA SER A 30 18.34 -5.48 -27.57
C SER A 30 19.24 -6.73 -27.51
N LYS A 31 18.85 -7.74 -26.73
CA LYS A 31 19.58 -8.99 -26.54
C LYS A 31 18.95 -10.14 -27.31
N GLU A 32 19.72 -11.22 -27.51
CA GLU A 32 19.26 -12.41 -28.21
C GLU A 32 18.00 -13.01 -27.54
N SER A 33 17.99 -13.06 -26.20
CA SER A 33 16.80 -13.28 -25.37
C SER A 33 16.27 -11.97 -24.78
N CYS A 34 14.98 -11.72 -24.94
CA CYS A 34 14.31 -10.56 -24.36
C CYS A 34 14.24 -10.68 -22.84
N ILE A 35 14.31 -9.53 -22.17
CA ILE A 35 14.25 -9.47 -20.71
C ILE A 35 13.06 -8.59 -20.32
N THR A 36 12.11 -9.18 -19.61
CA THR A 36 11.01 -8.43 -18.99
C THR A 36 11.42 -8.00 -17.60
N LYS A 37 11.17 -6.74 -17.27
CA LYS A 37 11.50 -6.17 -15.97
C LYS A 37 10.33 -5.34 -15.45
N ILE A 38 10.04 -5.51 -14.17
CA ILE A 38 9.19 -4.60 -13.43
C ILE A 38 10.07 -3.47 -12.91
N ASP A 39 9.89 -2.26 -13.43
CA ASP A 39 10.71 -1.11 -13.05
C ASP A 39 10.20 -0.44 -11.79
N LYS A 40 8.88 -0.41 -11.62
CA LYS A 40 8.25 0.35 -10.55
C LYS A 40 6.91 -0.27 -10.19
N ILE A 41 6.68 -0.45 -8.90
CA ILE A 41 5.36 -0.68 -8.30
C ILE A 41 5.35 0.12 -7.02
N GLN A 42 4.51 1.15 -6.98
CA GLN A 42 4.36 1.98 -5.79
C GLN A 42 2.93 2.52 -5.67
N VAL A 43 2.55 2.89 -4.45
CA VAL A 43 1.36 3.70 -4.22
C VAL A 43 1.68 5.15 -4.59
N SER A 44 1.05 5.66 -5.65
CA SER A 44 1.19 7.06 -6.07
C SER A 44 0.31 7.99 -5.25
N GLU A 45 -0.91 7.55 -4.90
CA GLU A 45 -1.82 8.31 -4.06
C GLU A 45 -2.48 7.43 -3.00
N PHE A 46 -2.57 7.99 -1.79
CA PHE A 46 -3.26 7.38 -0.66
C PHE A 46 -4.37 8.32 -0.23
N GLY A 47 -5.62 7.86 -0.37
CA GLY A 47 -6.83 8.63 -0.10
C GLY A 47 -6.91 9.12 1.34
N LYS A 48 -7.92 9.96 1.61
CA LYS A 48 -8.20 10.41 2.97
C LYS A 48 -8.55 9.21 3.84
N VAL A 49 -8.09 9.24 5.09
CA VAL A 49 -8.42 8.23 6.08
C VAL A 49 -9.45 8.82 7.04
N THR A 50 -10.62 8.20 7.07
CA THR A 50 -11.66 8.50 8.05
C THR A 50 -11.56 7.48 9.17
N VAL A 51 -11.29 7.92 10.39
CA VAL A 51 -11.19 7.05 11.57
C VAL A 51 -12.40 7.30 12.46
N SER A 52 -13.20 6.26 12.68
CA SER A 52 -14.32 6.24 13.62
C SER A 52 -13.90 5.47 14.85
N MET A 53 -14.12 6.04 16.04
CA MET A 53 -13.81 5.35 17.29
C MET A 53 -15.02 5.34 18.22
N THR A 54 -15.33 4.16 18.76
CA THR A 54 -16.38 3.98 19.76
C THR A 54 -15.77 3.93 21.17
N GLY A 55 -16.58 4.18 22.22
CA GLY A 55 -16.15 4.02 23.62
C GLY A 55 -15.35 5.18 24.23
N LEU A 56 -15.21 6.32 23.54
CA LEU A 56 -14.37 7.46 23.99
C LEU A 56 -15.15 8.55 24.75
N TRP A 57 -15.99 8.15 25.69
CA TRP A 57 -16.93 9.04 26.40
C TRP A 57 -16.27 10.20 27.19
N ARG A 58 -14.94 10.17 27.46
CA ARG A 58 -14.27 11.16 28.34
C ARG A 58 -12.96 11.77 27.85
N MET A 59 -12.48 11.46 26.64
CA MET A 59 -11.11 11.81 26.22
C MET A 59 -11.02 12.73 24.99
N ASN A 60 -11.88 13.75 24.92
CA ASN A 60 -11.94 14.68 23.78
C ASN A 60 -10.59 15.29 23.40
N ASN A 61 -9.73 15.56 24.39
CA ASN A 61 -8.41 16.19 24.18
C ASN A 61 -7.36 15.26 23.55
N PHE A 62 -7.57 13.93 23.54
CA PHE A 62 -6.61 12.96 22.99
C PHE A 62 -7.02 12.39 21.64
N LEU A 63 -8.25 12.66 21.18
CA LEU A 63 -8.81 12.10 19.94
C LEU A 63 -7.96 12.46 18.72
N SER A 64 -7.61 13.74 18.55
CA SER A 64 -6.83 14.19 17.40
C SER A 64 -5.43 13.55 17.34
N SER A 65 -4.79 13.40 18.50
CA SER A 65 -3.48 12.75 18.61
C SER A 65 -3.54 11.26 18.28
N VAL A 66 -4.55 10.54 18.81
CA VAL A 66 -4.74 9.11 18.52
C VAL A 66 -5.07 8.90 17.04
N VAL A 67 -6.01 9.67 16.49
CA VAL A 67 -6.38 9.60 15.07
C VAL A 67 -5.16 9.85 14.18
N ASN A 68 -4.35 10.87 14.48
CA ASN A 68 -3.15 11.16 13.69
C ASN A 68 -2.12 10.02 13.76
N ILE A 69 -1.94 9.39 14.92
CA ILE A 69 -1.05 8.24 15.08
C ILE A 69 -1.57 7.05 14.27
N VAL A 70 -2.87 6.74 14.39
CA VAL A 70 -3.52 5.63 13.67
C VAL A 70 -3.40 5.85 12.16
N THR A 71 -3.77 7.03 11.66
CA THR A 71 -3.70 7.36 10.23
C THR A 71 -2.28 7.27 9.68
N LYS A 72 -1.27 7.77 10.41
CA LYS A 72 0.14 7.66 9.98
C LYS A 72 0.62 6.20 9.96
N PHE A 73 0.26 5.44 10.99
CA PHE A 73 0.63 4.03 11.09
C PHE A 73 -0.02 3.21 9.97
N TRP A 74 -1.32 3.40 9.73
CA TRP A 74 -2.05 2.73 8.65
C TRP A 74 -1.51 3.11 7.29
N LYS A 75 -1.32 4.41 7.02
CA LYS A 75 -0.75 4.87 5.74
C LYS A 75 0.58 4.17 5.46
N LYS A 76 1.49 4.13 6.43
CA LYS A 76 2.80 3.49 6.24
C LYS A 76 2.67 1.97 6.02
N ASN A 77 1.97 1.27 6.89
CA ASN A 77 1.93 -0.19 6.85
C ASN A 77 1.09 -0.73 5.69
N ILE A 78 -0.03 -0.09 5.36
CA ILE A 78 -0.88 -0.49 4.24
C ILE A 78 -0.17 -0.26 2.92
N ILE A 79 0.49 0.91 2.74
CA ILE A 79 1.30 1.17 1.55
C ILE A 79 2.36 0.09 1.38
N GLN A 80 3.14 -0.16 2.44
CA GLN A 80 4.22 -1.15 2.38
C GLN A 80 3.69 -2.55 2.07
N MET A 81 2.62 -2.98 2.74
CA MET A 81 2.01 -4.29 2.51
C MET A 81 1.49 -4.46 1.08
N ILE A 82 0.87 -3.41 0.51
CA ILE A 82 0.36 -3.45 -0.86
C ILE A 82 1.52 -3.51 -1.85
N GLU A 83 2.54 -2.66 -1.69
CA GLU A 83 3.69 -2.62 -2.56
C GLU A 83 4.46 -3.94 -2.54
N ASP A 84 4.69 -4.52 -1.37
CA ASP A 84 5.43 -5.77 -1.22
C ASP A 84 4.68 -6.94 -1.86
N LYS A 85 3.36 -7.05 -1.63
CA LYS A 85 2.54 -8.11 -2.24
C LYS A 85 2.46 -7.98 -3.75
N LEU A 86 2.33 -6.76 -4.27
CA LEU A 86 2.27 -6.55 -5.71
C LEU A 86 3.62 -6.81 -6.39
N LYS A 87 4.74 -6.44 -5.75
CA LYS A 87 6.08 -6.79 -6.23
C LYS A 87 6.25 -8.30 -6.30
N GLU A 88 5.89 -9.03 -5.24
CA GLU A 88 5.97 -10.50 -5.22
C GLU A 88 5.17 -11.12 -6.38
N ILE A 89 3.92 -10.69 -6.58
CA ILE A 89 3.07 -11.21 -7.67
C ILE A 89 3.66 -10.84 -9.04
N ALA A 90 4.12 -9.60 -9.21
CA ALA A 90 4.63 -9.11 -10.48
C ALA A 90 5.96 -9.79 -10.86
N GLU A 91 6.84 -10.08 -9.89
CA GLU A 91 8.07 -10.85 -10.13
C GLU A 91 7.75 -12.26 -10.61
N VAL A 92 6.78 -12.94 -9.99
CA VAL A 92 6.34 -14.28 -10.42
C VAL A 92 5.77 -14.24 -11.84
N GLN A 93 4.94 -13.24 -12.15
CA GLN A 93 4.35 -13.11 -13.48
C GLN A 93 5.38 -12.70 -14.55
N ALA A 94 6.34 -11.84 -14.21
CA ALA A 94 7.41 -11.43 -15.12
C ALA A 94 8.31 -12.61 -15.53
N LEU A 95 8.57 -13.56 -14.61
CA LEU A 95 9.32 -14.79 -14.91
C LEU A 95 8.57 -15.73 -15.87
N GLN A 96 7.24 -15.70 -15.85
CA GLN A 96 6.40 -16.53 -16.72
C GLN A 96 6.07 -15.86 -18.06
N PHE A 97 6.33 -14.55 -18.19
CA PHE A 97 5.98 -13.80 -19.38
C PHE A 97 7.00 -14.03 -20.49
N ASP A 98 6.58 -14.74 -21.53
CA ASP A 98 7.35 -14.89 -22.76
C ASP A 98 7.24 -13.64 -23.64
N CYS A 99 8.21 -12.74 -23.49
CA CYS A 99 8.29 -11.51 -24.26
C CYS A 99 8.71 -11.74 -25.72
N GLU A 100 9.29 -12.90 -26.08
CA GLU A 100 9.78 -13.17 -27.44
C GLU A 100 8.61 -13.28 -28.43
N LYS A 101 7.47 -13.78 -27.94
CA LYS A 101 6.22 -13.83 -28.72
C LYS A 101 5.79 -12.47 -29.27
N TYR A 102 6.21 -11.38 -28.65
CA TYR A 102 5.86 -10.01 -29.02
C TYR A 102 7.03 -9.22 -29.61
N ARG A 103 8.15 -9.89 -29.93
CA ARG A 103 9.32 -9.24 -30.56
C ARG A 103 8.87 -8.55 -31.86
N PRO A 104 9.04 -7.21 -31.98
CA PRO A 104 8.69 -6.50 -33.18
C PRO A 104 9.52 -7.05 -34.35
N GLN A 105 8.85 -7.52 -35.40
CA GLN A 105 9.54 -7.87 -36.63
C GLN A 105 9.93 -6.55 -37.31
N VAL A 106 11.21 -6.22 -37.23
CA VAL A 106 11.77 -5.09 -37.98
C VAL A 106 11.83 -5.54 -39.44
N SER A 107 10.86 -5.09 -40.24
CA SER A 107 10.86 -5.20 -41.70
C SER A 107 11.81 -4.20 -42.34
#